data_AF-A0A918SI37-F1
#
_entry.id   AF-A0A918SI37-F1
#
_cell.length_a   1.000
_cell.length_b   1.000
_cell.length_c   1.000
_cell.angle_alpha   90.00
_cell.angle_beta   90.00
_cell.angle_gamma   90.00
#
_symmetry.space_group_name_H-M   'P 1'
#
loop_
_entity.id
_entity.type
_entity.pdbx_description
1 polymer ?
#
loop_
_entity_poly.entity_id
_entity_poly.type
_entity_poly.pdbx_seq_one_letter_code
_entity_poly.pdbx_strand_id
1 'polypeptide(L)'
;MKTKQTKKKSLPVKDAFKILTFIFAAIMISSCSNKYVFPTSQVLPAAEAEVKIDRNKSNNYEIELEINNMASPKRLTPARSHYVAWMETENHGTVNLGNLRISSKNKAELTTMTPYKPLKIFITAEDSQNIMRPSTQVVLSRDVDVD
;
A
#
# COMPACT_ATOMS: atom_id res chain seq x y z
N MET A 1 61.79 -11.04 40.02
CA MET A 1 61.22 -10.57 38.74
C MET A 1 59.72 -10.34 38.95
N LYS A 2 59.21 -9.11 38.78
CA LYS A 2 57.77 -8.79 38.92
C LYS A 2 57.15 -8.64 37.54
N THR A 3 56.08 -9.36 37.25
CA THR A 3 55.23 -9.11 36.08
C THR A 3 53.81 -8.83 36.56
N LYS A 4 53.39 -7.56 36.50
CA LYS A 4 52.01 -7.13 36.72
C LYS A 4 51.18 -7.52 35.49
N GLN A 5 50.27 -8.47 35.64
CA GLN A 5 49.25 -8.73 34.62
C GLN A 5 48.10 -7.75 34.78
N THR A 6 47.84 -6.97 33.72
CA THR A 6 46.66 -6.12 33.56
C THR A 6 45.44 -7.01 33.33
N LYS A 7 44.56 -7.12 34.33
CA LYS A 7 43.29 -7.86 34.21
C LYS A 7 42.39 -7.18 33.18
N LYS A 8 42.21 -7.83 32.02
CA LYS A 8 41.15 -7.53 31.05
C LYS A 8 39.81 -7.76 31.76
N LYS A 9 39.03 -6.69 32.02
CA LYS A 9 37.70 -6.82 32.63
C LYS A 9 36.77 -7.47 31.61
N SER A 10 36.50 -8.76 31.79
CA SER A 10 35.43 -9.44 31.07
C SER A 10 34.09 -8.91 31.59
N LEU A 11 33.24 -8.47 30.67
CA LEU A 11 31.86 -8.15 31.01
C LEU A 11 31.20 -9.41 31.55
N PRO A 12 30.56 -9.34 32.73
CA PRO A 12 29.95 -10.50 33.32
C PRO A 12 28.73 -10.89 32.48
N VAL A 13 28.55 -12.19 32.28
CA VAL A 13 27.54 -12.77 31.38
C VAL A 13 26.13 -12.24 31.67
N LYS A 14 25.82 -11.93 32.93
CA LYS A 14 24.56 -11.32 33.37
C LYS A 14 24.30 -9.93 32.79
N ASP A 15 25.34 -9.12 32.60
CA ASP A 15 25.22 -7.77 32.05
C ASP A 15 25.17 -7.83 30.52
N ALA A 16 25.90 -8.78 29.91
CA ALA A 16 25.75 -9.09 28.49
C ALA A 16 24.34 -9.59 28.14
N PHE A 17 23.75 -10.39 29.02
CA PHE A 17 22.37 -10.88 28.86
C PHE A 17 21.35 -9.73 28.93
N LYS A 18 21.46 -8.84 29.92
CA LYS A 18 20.59 -7.64 30.03
C LYS A 18 20.69 -6.73 28.81
N ILE A 19 21.91 -6.52 28.31
CA ILE A 19 22.15 -5.71 27.13
C ILE A 19 21.50 -6.37 25.90
N LEU A 20 21.64 -7.69 25.75
CA LEU A 20 21.00 -8.43 24.66
C LEU A 20 19.47 -8.41 24.74
N THR A 21 18.91 -8.50 25.94
CA THR A 21 17.46 -8.39 26.17
C THR A 21 16.91 -7.02 25.76
N PHE A 22 17.65 -5.94 26.04
CA PHE A 22 17.27 -4.58 25.64
C PHE A 22 17.35 -4.36 24.13
N ILE A 23 18.39 -4.93 23.49
CA ILE A 23 18.56 -4.89 22.04
C ILE A 23 17.44 -5.67 21.34
N PHE A 24 17.04 -6.82 21.87
CA PHE A 24 15.95 -7.63 21.32
C PHE A 24 14.59 -6.93 21.47
N ALA A 25 14.33 -6.27 22.60
CA ALA A 25 13.10 -5.50 22.82
C ALA A 25 12.96 -4.30 21.86
N ALA A 26 14.07 -3.70 21.42
CA ALA A 26 14.08 -2.59 20.46
C ALA A 26 13.74 -3.01 19.02
N ILE A 27 13.81 -4.30 18.67
CA ILE A 27 13.53 -4.81 17.32
C ILE A 27 12.01 -5.03 17.10
N MET A 28 11.21 -4.99 18.16
CA MET A 28 9.81 -5.46 18.17
C MET A 28 8.76 -4.37 17.86
N ILE A 29 9.14 -3.20 17.34
CA ILE A 29 8.14 -2.24 16.81
C ILE A 29 7.79 -2.66 15.37
N SER A 30 7.04 -3.74 15.25
CA SER A 30 6.44 -4.21 14.00
C SER A 30 5.42 -3.18 13.52
N SER A 31 5.76 -2.42 12.47
CA SER A 31 4.78 -1.59 11.77
C SER A 31 3.79 -2.51 11.05
N CYS A 32 2.62 -2.72 11.65
CA CYS A 32 1.49 -3.38 10.97
C CYS A 32 1.03 -2.47 9.84
N SER A 33 1.44 -2.81 8.62
CA SER A 33 0.91 -2.19 7.43
C SER A 33 -0.38 -2.89 7.00
N ASN A 34 -1.42 -2.12 6.74
CA ASN A 34 -2.71 -2.67 6.34
C ASN A 34 -2.69 -2.94 4.83
N LYS A 35 -2.40 -4.20 4.47
CA LYS A 35 -2.46 -4.69 3.09
C LYS A 35 -3.81 -5.35 2.81
N TYR A 36 -4.48 -4.91 1.75
CA TYR A 36 -5.77 -5.43 1.28
C TYR A 36 -5.64 -5.97 -0.14
N VAL A 37 -5.88 -7.28 -0.30
CA VAL A 37 -5.92 -7.93 -1.61
C VAL A 37 -7.32 -7.79 -2.20
N PHE A 38 -7.39 -7.42 -3.49
CA PHE A 38 -8.65 -7.29 -4.21
C PHE A 38 -9.22 -8.68 -4.53
N PRO A 39 -10.56 -8.85 -4.46
CA PRO A 39 -11.19 -10.06 -4.99
C PRO A 39 -11.01 -10.14 -6.51
N THR A 40 -11.13 -11.35 -7.07
CA THR A 40 -11.08 -11.56 -8.51
C THR A 40 -12.15 -10.73 -9.22
N SER A 41 -11.72 -9.96 -10.23
CA SER A 41 -12.63 -9.14 -11.03
C SER A 41 -13.40 -9.99 -12.05
N GLN A 42 -14.69 -9.69 -12.22
CA GLN A 42 -15.47 -10.23 -13.34
C GLN A 42 -15.10 -9.58 -14.68
N VAL A 43 -14.56 -8.35 -14.66
CA VAL A 43 -14.18 -7.59 -15.86
C VAL A 43 -12.74 -7.88 -16.27
N LEU A 44 -11.85 -8.05 -15.29
CA LEU A 44 -10.43 -8.35 -15.48
C LEU A 44 -10.01 -9.59 -14.65
N PRO A 45 -10.45 -10.82 -14.99
CA PRO A 45 -10.20 -12.00 -14.15
C PRO A 45 -8.73 -12.34 -13.89
N ALA A 46 -7.84 -11.94 -14.82
CA ALA A 46 -6.40 -12.16 -14.69
C ALA A 46 -5.70 -11.11 -13.82
N ALA A 47 -6.34 -9.97 -13.53
CA ALA A 47 -5.71 -8.90 -12.78
C ALA A 47 -5.59 -9.25 -11.30
N GLU A 48 -4.38 -9.12 -10.77
CA GLU A 48 -4.07 -9.34 -9.36
C GLU A 48 -3.73 -7.99 -8.75
N ALA A 49 -4.59 -7.50 -7.86
CA ALA A 49 -4.43 -6.18 -7.26
C ALA A 49 -4.31 -6.27 -5.74
N GLU A 50 -3.45 -5.43 -5.18
CA GLU A 50 -3.33 -5.20 -3.75
C GLU A 50 -3.16 -3.70 -3.47
N VAL A 51 -3.68 -3.26 -2.33
CA VAL A 51 -3.45 -1.91 -1.82
C VAL A 51 -2.90 -1.98 -0.40
N LYS A 52 -1.82 -1.25 -0.17
CA LYS A 52 -1.22 -1.03 1.14
C LYS A 52 -1.57 0.37 1.62
N ILE A 53 -2.08 0.47 2.85
CA ILE A 53 -2.52 1.73 3.44
C ILE A 53 -1.85 1.89 4.81
N ASP A 54 -1.04 2.94 4.93
CA ASP A 54 -0.30 3.27 6.14
C ASP A 54 -0.63 4.69 6.62
N ARG A 55 -0.56 4.94 7.92
CA ARG A 55 -0.59 6.30 8.45
C ARG A 55 0.82 6.85 8.54
N ASN A 56 1.05 8.01 7.94
CA ASN A 56 2.34 8.70 8.03
C ASN A 56 2.45 9.54 9.31
N LYS A 57 3.63 10.15 9.53
CA LYS A 57 3.91 11.02 10.70
C LYS A 57 3.03 12.26 10.79
N SER A 58 2.44 12.69 9.67
CA SER A 58 1.54 13.85 9.58
C SER A 58 0.07 13.47 9.65
N ASN A 59 -0.26 12.22 10.04
CA ASN A 59 -1.63 11.67 10.08
C ASN A 59 -2.36 11.64 8.73
N ASN A 60 -1.63 11.68 7.60
CA ASN A 60 -2.19 11.37 6.29
C ASN A 60 -2.09 9.86 6.04
N TYR A 61 -3.06 9.33 5.30
CA TYR A 61 -3.03 7.98 4.77
C TYR A 61 -2.17 7.96 3.51
N GLU A 62 -1.13 7.14 3.52
CA GLU A 62 -0.33 6.77 2.36
C GLU A 62 -0.94 5.54 1.71
N ILE A 63 -1.27 5.64 0.42
CA ILE A 63 -1.94 4.61 -0.35
C ILE A 63 -0.98 4.15 -1.45
N GLU A 64 -0.59 2.88 -1.40
CA GLU A 64 0.24 2.19 -2.38
C GLU A 64 -0.60 1.12 -3.07
N LEU A 65 -1.01 1.36 -4.31
CA LEU A 65 -1.78 0.43 -5.14
C LEU A 65 -0.85 -0.23 -6.16
N GLU A 66 -0.84 -1.57 -6.17
CA GLU A 66 -0.16 -2.38 -7.17
C GLU A 66 -1.16 -3.28 -7.88
N ILE A 67 -1.06 -3.35 -9.21
CA ILE A 67 -1.87 -4.23 -10.05
C ILE A 67 -0.98 -4.95 -11.06
N ASN A 68 -0.97 -6.28 -11.00
CA ASN A 68 -0.30 -7.16 -11.95
C ASN A 68 -1.30 -7.73 -12.95
N ASN A 69 -0.82 -8.13 -14.13
CA ASN A 69 -1.61 -8.75 -15.21
C ASN A 69 -2.82 -7.91 -15.67
N MET A 70 -2.70 -6.58 -15.61
CA MET A 70 -3.77 -5.65 -15.98
C MET A 70 -3.90 -5.54 -17.50
N ALA A 71 -5.07 -5.89 -18.04
CA ALA A 71 -5.34 -5.73 -19.46
C ALA A 71 -5.54 -4.26 -19.85
N SER A 72 -5.09 -3.88 -21.06
CA SER A 72 -5.34 -2.55 -21.65
C SER A 72 -6.84 -2.19 -21.63
N PRO A 73 -7.21 -0.94 -21.29
CA PRO A 73 -8.62 -0.52 -21.23
C PRO A 73 -9.33 -0.59 -22.59
N LYS A 74 -8.56 -0.57 -23.69
CA LYS A 74 -9.08 -0.74 -25.06
C LYS A 74 -9.62 -2.15 -25.33
N ARG A 75 -9.29 -3.13 -24.48
CA ARG A 75 -9.76 -4.53 -24.59
C ARG A 75 -11.06 -4.78 -23.83
N LEU A 76 -11.57 -3.78 -23.12
CA LEU A 76 -12.84 -3.89 -22.40
C LEU A 76 -14.03 -3.81 -23.36
N THR A 77 -15.20 -4.23 -22.87
CA THR A 77 -16.48 -4.02 -23.54
C THR A 77 -17.45 -3.31 -22.59
N PRO A 78 -17.89 -2.07 -22.88
CA PRO A 78 -17.37 -1.21 -23.95
C PRO A 78 -15.88 -0.87 -23.72
N ALA A 79 -15.18 -0.58 -24.82
CA ALA A 79 -13.78 -0.19 -24.79
C ALA A 79 -13.62 1.22 -24.22
N ARG A 80 -12.50 1.45 -23.50
CA ARG A 80 -12.15 2.73 -22.88
C ARG A 80 -10.69 3.10 -23.17
N SER A 81 -10.27 4.28 -22.71
CA SER A 81 -8.94 4.83 -22.99
C SER A 81 -8.00 4.80 -21.78
N HIS A 82 -8.55 4.93 -20.58
CA HIS A 82 -7.78 5.15 -19.36
C HIS A 82 -8.34 4.32 -18.19
N TYR A 83 -7.49 4.11 -17.19
CA TYR A 83 -7.92 3.64 -15.88
C TYR A 83 -7.65 4.73 -14.85
N VAL A 84 -8.59 4.92 -13.94
CA VAL A 84 -8.48 5.90 -12.86
C VAL A 84 -8.77 5.19 -11.54
N ALA A 85 -7.90 5.41 -10.55
CA ALA A 85 -8.11 4.93 -9.20
C ALA A 85 -8.89 5.98 -8.39
N TRP A 86 -9.82 5.50 -7.59
CA TRP A 86 -10.70 6.29 -6.76
C TRP A 86 -10.75 5.69 -5.36
N MET A 87 -11.17 6.51 -4.40
CA MET A 87 -11.61 6.03 -3.11
C MET A 87 -12.95 6.61 -2.71
N GLU A 88 -13.74 5.82 -1.99
CA GLU A 88 -14.80 6.33 -1.14
C GLU A 88 -14.21 6.61 0.24
N THR A 89 -14.60 7.73 0.83
CA THR A 89 -14.10 8.19 2.13
C THR A 89 -15.24 8.25 3.13
N GLU A 90 -14.91 8.18 4.43
CA GLU A 90 -15.91 8.22 5.50
C GLU A 90 -16.78 9.48 5.48
N ASN A 91 -16.16 10.65 5.21
CA ASN A 91 -16.84 11.95 5.38
C ASN A 91 -16.68 12.92 4.18
N HIS A 92 -15.99 12.53 3.10
CA HIS A 92 -15.66 13.43 1.99
C HIS A 92 -16.11 12.89 0.62
N GLY A 93 -16.96 11.86 0.61
CA GLY A 93 -17.46 11.24 -0.62
C GLY A 93 -16.35 10.56 -1.43
N THR A 94 -16.48 10.63 -2.76
CA THR A 94 -15.55 10.00 -3.70
C THR A 94 -14.42 10.94 -4.09
N VAL A 95 -13.17 10.47 -3.98
CA VAL A 95 -11.96 11.22 -4.29
C VAL A 95 -11.17 10.52 -5.39
N ASN A 96 -10.68 11.29 -6.37
CA ASN A 96 -9.77 10.81 -7.41
C ASN A 96 -8.36 10.63 -6.83
N LEU A 97 -7.82 9.41 -6.89
CA LEU A 97 -6.46 9.09 -6.41
C LEU A 97 -5.40 9.27 -7.50
N GLY A 98 -5.78 9.12 -8.76
CA GLY A 98 -4.90 9.34 -9.90
C GLY A 98 -5.15 8.39 -11.08
N ASN A 99 -4.53 8.74 -12.20
CA ASN A 99 -4.53 7.92 -13.41
C ASN A 99 -3.55 6.75 -13.29
N LEU A 100 -3.97 5.56 -13.72
CA LEU A 100 -3.12 4.38 -13.77
C LEU A 100 -2.47 4.25 -15.15
N ARG A 101 -1.15 4.07 -15.16
CA ARG A 101 -0.37 3.78 -16.37
C ARG A 101 0.05 2.32 -16.37
N ILE A 102 -0.36 1.59 -17.38
CA ILE A 102 0.02 0.19 -17.57
C ILE A 102 1.37 0.16 -18.29
N SER A 103 2.35 -0.48 -17.65
CA SER A 103 3.68 -0.74 -18.22
C SER A 103 3.65 -1.84 -19.29
N SER A 104 4.76 -2.03 -20.00
CA SER A 104 4.92 -3.12 -20.98
C SER A 104 4.80 -4.53 -20.37
N LYS A 105 4.89 -4.66 -19.04
CA LYS A 105 4.73 -5.92 -18.31
C LYS A 105 3.30 -6.15 -17.80
N ASN A 106 2.31 -5.39 -18.29
CA ASN A 106 0.94 -5.39 -17.79
C ASN A 106 0.83 -5.07 -16.28
N LYS A 107 1.77 -4.27 -15.76
CA LYS A 107 1.77 -3.81 -14.37
C LYS A 107 1.37 -2.34 -14.29
N ALA A 108 0.52 -1.97 -13.33
CA ALA A 108 0.21 -0.60 -12.97
C ALA A 108 0.46 -0.37 -11.48
N GLU A 109 1.01 0.80 -11.15
CA GLU A 109 1.33 1.20 -9.78
C GLU A 109 0.85 2.65 -9.55
N LEU A 110 0.41 2.95 -8.33
CA LEU A 110 0.07 4.29 -7.89
C LEU A 110 0.41 4.46 -6.41
N THR A 111 1.18 5.49 -6.10
CA THR A 111 1.44 5.92 -4.72
C THR A 111 0.89 7.33 -4.54
N THR A 112 0.07 7.54 -3.53
CA THR A 112 -0.53 8.84 -3.22
C THR A 112 -0.79 8.99 -1.73
N MET A 113 -1.17 10.20 -1.31
CA MET A 113 -1.45 10.51 0.09
C MET A 113 -2.73 11.32 0.21
N THR A 114 -3.49 11.05 1.27
CA THR A 114 -4.77 11.73 1.53
C THR A 114 -4.96 11.97 3.03
N PRO A 115 -5.53 13.12 3.44
CA PRO A 115 -5.94 13.32 4.83
C PRO A 115 -7.25 12.57 5.17
N TYR A 116 -7.98 12.09 4.17
CA TYR A 116 -9.29 11.48 4.35
C TYR A 116 -9.17 9.96 4.55
N LYS A 117 -9.90 9.44 5.54
CA LYS A 117 -9.99 8.01 5.85
C LYS A 117 -10.69 7.25 4.71
N PRO A 118 -10.01 6.30 4.03
CA PRO A 118 -10.62 5.48 2.99
C PRO A 118 -11.55 4.41 3.58
N LEU A 119 -12.69 4.20 2.94
CA LEU A 119 -13.60 3.08 3.19
C LEU A 119 -13.53 2.02 2.09
N LYS A 120 -13.18 2.45 0.87
CA LYS A 120 -13.10 1.58 -0.31
C LYS A 120 -12.17 2.17 -1.34
N ILE A 121 -11.37 1.33 -1.99
CA ILE A 121 -10.56 1.67 -3.16
C ILE A 121 -11.17 0.97 -4.37
N PHE A 122 -11.32 1.69 -5.48
CA PHE A 122 -11.85 1.10 -6.71
C PHE A 122 -11.24 1.75 -7.95
N ILE A 123 -11.27 1.01 -9.05
CA ILE A 123 -10.70 1.42 -10.33
C ILE A 123 -11.81 1.40 -11.36
N THR A 124 -11.91 2.48 -12.13
CA THR A 124 -12.83 2.58 -13.26
C THR A 124 -12.07 2.66 -14.58
N ALA A 125 -12.73 2.21 -15.64
CA ALA A 125 -12.31 2.44 -17.01
C ALA A 125 -12.99 3.70 -17.58
N GLU A 126 -12.21 4.56 -18.23
CA GLU A 126 -12.57 5.95 -18.49
C GLU A 126 -12.18 6.40 -19.91
N ASP A 127 -12.91 7.37 -20.45
CA ASP A 127 -12.63 7.92 -21.79
C ASP A 127 -11.56 9.03 -21.76
N SER A 128 -11.40 9.70 -20.63
CA SER A 128 -10.46 10.82 -20.43
C SER A 128 -9.71 10.69 -19.10
N GLN A 129 -8.49 11.23 -19.04
CA GLN A 129 -7.68 11.31 -17.82
C GLN A 129 -8.11 12.42 -16.86
N ASN A 130 -8.83 13.43 -17.37
CA ASN A 130 -9.25 14.62 -16.63
C ASN A 130 -10.75 14.58 -16.39
N ILE A 131 -11.18 13.71 -15.48
CA ILE A 131 -12.58 13.51 -15.13
C ILE A 131 -12.84 13.86 -13.67
N MET A 132 -14.00 14.47 -13.42
CA MET A 132 -14.40 14.91 -12.08
C MET A 132 -15.17 13.84 -11.30
N ARG A 133 -15.73 12.85 -11.98
CA ARG A 133 -16.53 11.77 -11.39
C ARG A 133 -16.22 10.44 -12.08
N PRO A 134 -16.25 9.32 -11.35
CA PRO A 134 -16.06 8.00 -11.93
C PRO A 134 -17.20 7.68 -12.91
N SER A 135 -16.88 6.95 -13.97
CA SER A 135 -17.88 6.27 -14.79
C SER A 135 -18.48 5.07 -14.06
N THR A 136 -19.49 4.46 -14.67
CA THR A 136 -20.14 3.25 -14.16
C THR A 136 -19.33 1.98 -14.38
N GLN A 137 -18.26 2.01 -15.17
CA GLN A 137 -17.49 0.81 -15.52
C GLN A 137 -16.37 0.56 -14.49
N VAL A 138 -16.77 0.07 -13.31
CA VAL A 138 -15.85 -0.38 -12.26
C VAL A 138 -15.21 -1.70 -12.67
N VAL A 139 -13.88 -1.76 -12.68
CA VAL A 139 -13.13 -2.96 -13.08
C VAL A 139 -12.49 -3.69 -11.90
N LEU A 140 -12.21 -3.00 -10.80
CA LEU A 140 -11.66 -3.56 -9.57
C LEU A 140 -12.23 -2.77 -8.39
N SER A 141 -12.53 -3.43 -7.28
CA SER A 141 -12.98 -2.76 -6.06
C SER A 141 -12.63 -3.56 -4.82
N ARG A 142 -12.27 -2.86 -3.74
CA ARG A 142 -11.99 -3.45 -2.44
C ARG A 142 -12.39 -2.50 -1.32
N ASP A 143 -13.26 -2.99 -0.43
CA ASP A 143 -13.53 -2.32 0.84
C ASP A 143 -12.31 -2.48 1.76
N VAL A 144 -12.00 -1.42 2.49
CA VAL A 144 -10.86 -1.34 3.40
C VAL A 144 -11.34 -0.85 4.75
N ASP A 145 -10.82 -1.47 5.80
CA ASP A 145 -11.10 -1.10 7.19
C ASP A 145 -9.79 -0.71 7.83
N VAL A 146 -9.45 0.58 7.71
CA VAL A 146 -8.22 1.14 8.26
C VAL A 146 -8.52 1.73 9.62
N ASP A 147 -7.67 1.48 10.61
CA ASP A 147 -7.80 2.05 11.95
C ASP A 147 -7.65 3.58 11.93
#